data_AF-A0ABD1HKB9-F1
#
_entry.id   AF-A0ABD1HKB9-F1
#
_cell.length_a   1.000
_cell.length_b   1.000
_cell.length_c   1.000
_cell.angle_alpha   90.00
_cell.angle_beta   90.00
_cell.angle_gamma   90.00
#
_symmetry.space_group_name_H-M   'P 1'
#
loop_
_entity.id
_entity.type
_entity.pdbx_description
1 polymer ?
#
loop_
_entity_poly.entity_id
_entity_poly.type
_entity_poly.pdbx_seq_one_letter_code
_entity_poly.pdbx_strand_id
1 'polypeptide(L)'
;MASSSLCAYNAPISVSSRKFPTSKKLHGEAEAKLPISTMFSSLSLSSNQTTTLQFLSEKRPLRLSSMPRTLTVIAMAPPKPGGKAKKVVGVVKLALEAGKATPAPPVGPALGAKGVNIAAFCKDYNARTADKAGYIIPVEITVFDDRSFTFILKTPPASVLLLKAAGAEKGSQNPKQDKVGKVTIDQLRTIAQEKLPDLNCSSLESAMRIIAGTAANMGIDVDPPILEPKKKELV
;
A
#
# COMPACT_ATOMS: atom_id res chain seq x y z
N MET A 1 -56.69 -3.25 38.27
CA MET A 1 -56.04 -3.26 39.59
C MET A 1 -54.59 -3.63 39.34
N ALA A 2 -53.73 -2.62 39.23
CA ALA A 2 -52.81 -2.21 40.30
C ALA A 2 -51.58 -3.14 40.33
N SER A 3 -50.33 -2.71 40.37
CA SER A 3 -49.70 -1.39 40.36
C SER A 3 -48.19 -1.66 40.48
N SER A 4 -47.36 -0.70 40.05
CA SER A 4 -46.09 -0.32 40.72
C SER A 4 -44.88 -1.28 40.65
N SER A 5 -43.71 -0.91 40.12
CA SER A 5 -42.76 0.18 40.50
C SER A 5 -41.58 -0.35 41.33
N LEU A 6 -40.41 0.30 41.15
CA LEU A 6 -39.06 0.20 41.77
C LEU A 6 -38.02 -0.30 40.73
N CYS A 7 -37.16 0.50 40.11
CA CYS A 7 -36.49 1.76 40.48
C CYS A 7 -35.59 1.65 41.73
N ALA A 8 -34.29 1.40 41.49
CA ALA A 8 -33.14 1.72 42.35
C ALA A 8 -31.85 1.25 41.66
N TYR A 9 -30.67 1.86 41.74
CA TYR A 9 -30.21 3.20 42.10
C TYR A 9 -28.71 3.21 41.70
N ASN A 10 -28.20 4.36 41.27
CA ASN A 10 -26.76 4.64 41.08
C ASN A 10 -25.91 4.29 42.31
N ALA A 11 -24.66 3.85 42.10
CA ALA A 11 -23.50 4.42 42.80
C ALA A 11 -22.14 4.04 42.15
N PRO A 12 -21.16 4.98 42.13
CA PRO A 12 -19.87 4.87 41.45
C PRO A 12 -18.70 4.55 42.40
N ILE A 13 -17.60 4.03 41.87
CA ILE A 13 -16.28 3.96 42.56
C ILE A 13 -15.23 4.30 41.49
N SER A 14 -14.73 5.53 41.39
CA SER A 14 -13.68 6.16 42.21
C SER A 14 -12.26 5.59 41.97
N VAL A 15 -11.49 6.36 41.19
CA VAL A 15 -10.10 6.77 41.43
C VAL A 15 -9.02 5.68 41.50
N SER A 16 -8.14 5.66 40.49
CA SER A 16 -6.70 5.61 40.79
C SER A 16 -5.88 6.29 39.71
N SER A 17 -5.31 7.42 40.12
CA SER A 17 -4.36 8.27 39.43
C SER A 17 -2.93 7.75 39.60
N ARG A 18 -2.01 8.31 38.78
CA ARG A 18 -0.53 8.21 38.79
C ARG A 18 0.04 7.16 37.82
N LYS A 19 1.09 7.39 37.05
CA LYS A 19 2.16 8.41 37.09
C LYS A 19 2.94 8.35 35.75
N PHE A 20 3.28 9.51 35.18
CA PHE A 20 4.43 9.67 34.29
C PHE A 20 5.74 9.44 35.07
N PRO A 21 6.78 8.91 34.41
CA PRO A 21 8.11 9.51 34.49
C PRO A 21 8.78 9.60 33.10
N THR A 22 9.15 10.79 32.62
CA THR A 22 10.44 11.48 32.82
C THR A 22 11.70 10.74 32.34
N SER A 23 12.33 11.40 31.38
CA SER A 23 13.65 11.24 30.80
C SER A 23 14.75 10.80 31.77
N LYS A 24 15.62 9.89 31.32
CA LYS A 24 16.98 9.75 31.82
C LYS A 24 18.00 9.74 30.68
N LYS A 25 18.89 10.71 30.80
CA LYS A 25 20.13 11.00 30.09
C LYS A 25 21.23 10.12 30.71
N LEU A 26 22.07 9.47 29.91
CA LEU A 26 23.40 9.03 30.34
C LEU A 26 24.42 9.20 29.21
N HIS A 27 25.52 9.83 29.61
CA HIS A 27 26.77 10.10 28.92
C HIS A 27 27.70 8.85 28.89
N GLY A 28 28.71 8.90 28.01
CA GLY A 28 29.97 8.14 28.07
C GLY A 28 30.26 7.46 26.72
N GLU A 29 30.99 8.07 25.78
CA GLU A 29 32.47 8.18 25.67
C GLU A 29 33.25 6.85 25.59
N ALA A 30 33.82 6.60 24.40
CA ALA A 30 35.13 5.98 24.12
C ALA A 30 35.31 5.92 22.58
N GLU A 31 35.94 6.90 21.92
CA GLU A 31 37.38 6.98 21.58
C GLU A 31 37.97 5.70 20.96
N ALA A 32 38.19 5.71 19.64
CA ALA A 32 39.32 5.02 19.01
C ALA A 32 39.73 5.76 17.72
N LYS A 33 40.99 6.18 17.73
CA LYS A 33 41.67 7.09 16.80
C LYS A 33 42.17 6.42 15.51
N LEU A 34 42.37 7.30 14.53
CA LEU A 34 43.00 7.23 13.19
C LEU A 34 44.45 6.65 13.20
N PRO A 35 45.09 6.36 12.03
CA PRO A 35 45.66 7.37 11.08
C PRO A 35 45.46 6.98 9.59
N ILE A 36 45.07 7.84 8.63
CA ILE A 36 45.77 8.93 7.93
C ILE A 36 47.29 8.73 7.68
N SER A 37 47.63 8.31 6.45
CA SER A 37 48.87 8.69 5.75
C SER A 37 48.52 8.91 4.27
N THR A 38 48.43 10.15 3.78
CA THR A 38 49.48 10.87 3.00
C THR A 38 50.18 10.03 1.93
N MET A 39 49.87 10.29 0.66
CA MET A 39 50.79 10.51 -0.49
C MET A 39 49.88 10.88 -1.70
N PHE A 40 49.69 12.15 -2.03
CA PHE A 40 50.47 12.94 -3.01
C PHE A 40 50.87 12.18 -4.29
N SER A 41 50.13 12.51 -5.36
CA SER A 41 50.58 12.81 -6.74
C SER A 41 51.81 12.10 -7.33
N SER A 42 51.61 11.48 -8.49
CA SER A 42 52.38 11.87 -9.70
C SER A 42 51.76 11.27 -10.96
N LEU A 43 51.41 12.17 -11.88
CA LEU A 43 51.27 11.88 -13.30
C LEU A 43 52.63 11.42 -13.83
N SER A 44 52.66 10.33 -14.59
CA SER A 44 53.80 9.98 -15.43
C SER A 44 53.33 9.44 -16.77
N LEU A 45 53.56 10.27 -17.77
CA LEU A 45 53.39 10.06 -19.21
C LEU A 45 54.56 9.20 -19.72
N SER A 46 54.30 8.14 -20.49
CA SER A 46 55.29 7.46 -21.34
C SER A 46 54.49 6.67 -22.40
N SER A 47 54.40 7.05 -23.68
CA SER A 47 55.41 7.17 -24.75
C SER A 47 56.20 5.89 -25.02
N ASN A 48 55.80 5.15 -26.07
CA ASN A 48 56.60 4.67 -27.23
C ASN A 48 55.84 3.52 -27.93
N GLN A 49 55.29 3.74 -29.15
CA GLN A 49 55.87 3.33 -30.46
C GLN A 49 55.90 1.80 -30.66
N THR A 50 55.57 1.12 -31.76
CA THR A 50 55.26 1.39 -33.17
C THR A 50 54.95 0.02 -33.81
N THR A 51 53.90 -0.13 -34.65
CA THR A 51 53.78 -1.11 -35.77
C THR A 51 52.39 -0.95 -36.44
N THR A 52 52.19 -0.08 -37.43
CA THR A 52 52.33 -0.25 -38.90
C THR A 52 51.60 -1.45 -39.56
N LEU A 53 50.54 -1.10 -40.32
CA LEU A 53 50.03 -1.66 -41.60
C LEU A 53 49.41 -3.09 -41.55
N GLN A 54 48.33 -3.47 -42.26
CA GLN A 54 47.81 -3.17 -43.62
C GLN A 54 46.28 -3.42 -43.60
N PHE A 55 45.36 -2.56 -44.07
CA PHE A 55 45.00 -2.19 -45.45
C PHE A 55 44.78 -3.35 -46.45
N LEU A 56 43.51 -3.68 -46.72
CA LEU A 56 42.92 -4.14 -48.00
C LEU A 56 41.42 -4.35 -47.73
N SER A 57 40.50 -3.46 -48.12
CA SER A 57 40.09 -3.07 -49.48
C SER A 57 39.77 -4.26 -50.38
N GLU A 58 38.53 -4.77 -50.32
CA GLU A 58 37.96 -5.43 -51.49
C GLU A 58 36.50 -5.02 -51.70
N LYS A 59 36.28 -4.43 -52.88
CA LYS A 59 35.03 -3.92 -53.43
C LYS A 59 34.30 -5.04 -54.20
N ARG A 60 33.00 -4.78 -54.41
CA ARG A 60 32.10 -5.17 -55.54
C ARG A 60 31.13 -6.33 -55.24
N PRO A 61 30.05 -6.51 -56.04
CA PRO A 61 28.85 -5.67 -56.04
C PRO A 61 27.56 -6.52 -55.98
N LEU A 62 26.42 -5.82 -55.95
CA LEU A 62 25.04 -6.31 -55.96
C LEU A 62 24.72 -7.40 -57.01
N ARG A 63 23.93 -8.40 -56.62
CA ARG A 63 22.93 -9.03 -57.51
C ARG A 63 21.58 -9.14 -56.81
N LEU A 64 20.66 -8.32 -57.33
CA LEU A 64 19.23 -8.40 -57.13
C LEU A 64 18.70 -9.65 -57.86
N SER A 65 18.14 -10.61 -57.14
CA SER A 65 17.33 -11.69 -57.73
C SER A 65 15.93 -11.64 -57.14
N SER A 66 14.98 -11.24 -57.99
CA SER A 66 13.55 -11.28 -57.77
C SER A 66 13.03 -12.71 -57.69
N MET A 67 12.29 -13.04 -56.63
CA MET A 67 11.21 -14.03 -56.70
C MET A 67 10.06 -13.59 -55.78
N PRO A 68 8.79 -13.66 -56.24
CA PRO A 68 7.65 -13.26 -55.43
C PRO A 68 7.38 -14.35 -54.39
N ARG A 69 7.60 -14.05 -53.10
CA ARG A 69 7.08 -14.89 -52.02
C ARG A 69 5.65 -14.46 -51.74
N THR A 70 4.74 -15.34 -52.11
CA THR A 70 3.32 -15.36 -51.75
C THR A 70 3.17 -15.02 -50.27
N LEU A 71 2.53 -13.90 -49.95
CA LEU A 71 2.15 -13.55 -48.58
C LEU A 71 1.00 -14.46 -48.15
N THR A 72 1.31 -15.62 -47.58
CA THR A 72 0.34 -16.30 -46.72
C THR A 72 0.20 -15.48 -45.45
N VAL A 73 -0.92 -14.74 -45.36
CA VAL A 73 -1.40 -14.14 -44.12
C VAL A 73 -1.74 -15.28 -43.16
N ILE A 74 -0.75 -15.74 -42.40
CA ILE A 74 -1.01 -16.55 -41.21
C ILE A 74 -1.44 -15.55 -40.15
N ALA A 75 -2.73 -15.53 -39.84
CA ALA A 75 -3.27 -14.86 -38.67
C ALA A 75 -2.59 -15.44 -37.41
N MET A 76 -1.50 -14.80 -36.97
CA MET A 76 -0.88 -15.07 -35.67
C MET A 76 -1.82 -14.57 -34.58
N ALA A 77 -2.78 -15.41 -34.20
CA ALA A 77 -3.36 -15.31 -32.87
C ALA A 77 -2.19 -15.43 -31.87
N PRO A 78 -1.99 -14.46 -30.95
CA PRO A 78 -0.93 -14.56 -29.97
C PRO A 78 -1.11 -15.86 -29.17
N PRO A 79 -0.03 -16.63 -28.92
CA PRO A 79 -0.13 -17.86 -28.16
C PRO A 79 -0.72 -17.54 -26.78
N LYS A 80 -1.87 -18.14 -26.46
CA LYS A 80 -2.43 -18.10 -25.10
C LYS A 80 -1.33 -18.56 -24.14
N PRO A 81 -0.99 -17.78 -23.08
CA PRO A 81 0.04 -18.19 -22.13
C PRO A 81 -0.38 -19.50 -21.48
N GLY A 82 0.23 -20.61 -21.91
CA GLY A 82 0.00 -21.98 -21.45
C GLY A 82 0.60 -22.25 -20.07
N GLY A 83 0.43 -21.33 -19.12
CA GLY A 83 0.72 -21.58 -17.72
C GLY A 83 -0.36 -22.48 -17.14
N LYS A 84 0.00 -23.66 -16.64
CA LYS A 84 -0.90 -24.47 -15.80
C LYS A 84 -1.42 -23.57 -14.67
N ALA A 85 -2.74 -23.44 -14.52
CA ALA A 85 -3.33 -22.69 -13.43
C ALA A 85 -2.82 -23.28 -12.11
N LYS A 86 -1.98 -22.52 -11.40
CA LYS A 86 -1.45 -22.95 -10.10
C LYS A 86 -2.64 -23.11 -9.16
N LYS A 87 -2.77 -24.29 -8.58
CA LYS A 87 -3.82 -24.57 -7.59
C LYS A 87 -3.55 -23.71 -6.34
N VAL A 88 -4.60 -23.07 -5.86
CA VAL A 88 -4.56 -22.18 -4.71
C VAL A 88 -4.80 -23.02 -3.45
N VAL A 89 -3.82 -23.05 -2.54
CA VAL A 89 -3.90 -23.73 -1.24
C VAL A 89 -4.79 -22.95 -0.29
N GLY A 90 -4.71 -21.62 -0.36
CA GLY A 90 -5.50 -20.75 0.50
C GLY A 90 -5.19 -19.27 0.30
N VAL A 91 -6.06 -18.45 0.86
CA VAL A 91 -5.95 -16.99 0.87
C VAL A 91 -5.86 -16.52 2.31
N VAL A 92 -4.88 -15.67 2.61
CA VAL A 92 -4.68 -15.06 3.92
C VAL A 92 -4.82 -13.55 3.79
N LYS A 93 -5.60 -12.93 4.66
CA LYS A 93 -5.81 -11.48 4.71
C LYS A 93 -5.16 -10.92 5.95
N LEU A 94 -4.27 -9.93 5.79
CA LEU A 94 -3.58 -9.26 6.88
C LEU A 94 -3.72 -7.75 6.74
N ALA A 95 -3.66 -7.04 7.86
CA ALA A 95 -3.59 -5.58 7.89
C ALA A 95 -2.26 -5.19 8.53
N LEU A 96 -1.40 -4.50 7.77
CA LEU A 96 -0.04 -4.14 8.20
C LEU A 96 0.21 -2.66 7.98
N GLU A 97 1.08 -2.08 8.79
CA GLU A 97 1.55 -0.71 8.58
C GLU A 97 2.51 -0.65 7.39
N ALA A 98 2.29 0.31 6.51
CA ALA A 98 3.12 0.58 5.35
C ALA A 98 4.59 0.82 5.75
N GLY A 99 5.52 0.16 5.07
CA GLY A 99 6.96 0.28 5.30
C GLY A 99 7.49 -0.32 6.61
N LYS A 100 6.63 -0.90 7.46
CA LYS A 100 7.01 -1.45 8.78
C LYS A 100 6.64 -2.92 8.96
N ALA A 101 6.56 -3.70 7.88
CA ALA A 101 6.38 -5.14 8.00
C ALA A 101 7.64 -5.78 8.62
N THR A 102 7.47 -6.34 9.82
CA THR A 102 8.49 -7.10 10.54
C THR A 102 7.97 -8.51 10.80
N PRO A 103 8.82 -9.55 10.85
CA PRO A 103 8.42 -10.96 11.04
C PRO A 103 7.90 -11.28 12.46
N ALA A 104 7.38 -10.28 13.17
CA ALA A 104 6.91 -10.35 14.55
C ALA A 104 5.72 -11.32 14.73
N PRO A 105 5.33 -11.63 16.00
CA PRO A 105 4.28 -12.60 16.32
C PRO A 105 2.90 -12.44 15.65
N PRO A 106 2.43 -11.28 15.14
CA PRO A 106 1.15 -11.24 14.41
C PRO A 106 1.25 -11.78 12.97
N VAL A 107 2.38 -11.59 12.28
CA VAL A 107 2.55 -12.06 10.88
C VAL A 107 3.16 -13.45 10.80
N GLY A 108 4.06 -13.79 11.73
CA GLY A 108 4.81 -15.05 11.72
C GLY A 108 3.90 -16.28 11.75
N PRO A 109 2.99 -16.44 12.73
CA PRO A 109 2.06 -17.55 12.82
C PRO A 109 1.07 -17.60 11.65
N ALA A 110 0.53 -16.44 11.22
CA ALA A 110 -0.49 -16.38 10.18
C ALA A 110 0.03 -16.83 8.81
N LEU A 111 1.26 -16.41 8.45
CA LEU A 111 1.90 -16.79 7.18
C LEU A 111 2.68 -18.09 7.27
N GLY A 112 3.28 -18.38 8.42
CA GLY A 112 4.03 -19.60 8.68
C GLY A 112 3.17 -20.85 8.60
N ALA A 113 1.92 -20.80 9.09
CA ALA A 113 0.97 -21.91 9.00
C ALA A 113 0.63 -22.32 7.55
N LYS A 114 0.85 -21.45 6.57
CA LYS A 114 0.60 -21.70 5.14
C LYS A 114 1.89 -21.92 4.33
N GLY A 115 3.06 -21.94 4.98
CA GLY A 115 4.34 -22.21 4.32
C GLY A 115 4.86 -21.08 3.43
N VAL A 116 4.45 -19.82 3.71
CA VAL A 116 4.91 -18.63 2.97
C VAL A 116 6.28 -18.19 3.48
N ASN A 117 7.16 -17.72 2.58
CA ASN A 117 8.44 -17.13 2.96
C ASN A 117 8.24 -15.73 3.58
N ILE A 118 8.22 -15.67 4.91
CA ILE A 118 7.93 -14.47 5.71
C ILE A 118 8.93 -13.33 5.39
N ALA A 119 10.23 -13.65 5.31
CA ALA A 119 11.28 -12.64 5.11
C ALA A 119 11.20 -12.01 3.70
N ALA A 120 10.90 -12.82 2.68
CA ALA A 120 10.70 -12.32 1.32
C ALA A 120 9.46 -11.41 1.25
N PHE A 121 8.34 -11.85 1.85
CA PHE A 121 7.13 -11.05 1.91
C PHE A 121 7.35 -9.70 2.60
N CYS A 122 8.02 -9.65 3.77
CA CYS A 122 8.28 -8.39 4.47
C CYS A 122 9.10 -7.41 3.62
N LYS A 123 10.11 -7.89 2.88
CA LYS A 123 10.92 -7.05 1.98
C LYS A 123 10.09 -6.49 0.82
N ASP A 124 9.36 -7.37 0.12
CA ASP A 124 8.55 -6.97 -1.03
C ASP A 124 7.41 -6.03 -0.63
N TYR A 125 6.79 -6.27 0.53
CA TYR A 125 5.74 -5.43 1.08
C TYR A 125 6.27 -4.03 1.42
N ASN A 126 7.40 -3.93 2.11
CA ASN A 126 7.99 -2.64 2.48
C ASN A 126 8.45 -1.86 1.25
N ALA A 127 8.99 -2.53 0.23
CA ALA A 127 9.39 -1.89 -1.03
C ALA A 127 8.19 -1.29 -1.78
N ARG A 128 7.06 -2.01 -1.85
CA ARG A 128 5.84 -1.54 -2.54
C ARG A 128 5.01 -0.53 -1.75
N THR A 129 5.17 -0.46 -0.43
CA THR A 129 4.39 0.43 0.45
C THR A 129 5.18 1.63 0.96
N ALA A 130 6.43 1.80 0.52
CA ALA A 130 7.29 2.91 0.91
C ALA A 130 6.65 4.29 0.63
N ASP A 131 5.90 4.41 -0.48
CA ASP A 131 5.24 5.66 -0.88
C ASP A 131 4.08 6.07 0.04
N LYS A 132 3.51 5.12 0.79
CA LYS A 132 2.31 5.30 1.62
C LYS A 132 2.62 5.10 3.11
N ALA A 133 3.82 5.50 3.54
CA ALA A 133 4.25 5.38 4.93
C ALA A 133 3.23 6.00 5.91
N GLY A 134 2.95 5.29 7.01
CA GLY A 134 2.02 5.76 8.04
C GLY A 134 0.54 5.45 7.79
N TYR A 135 0.21 4.65 6.77
CA TYR A 135 -1.12 4.06 6.60
C TYR A 135 -1.11 2.56 6.91
N ILE A 136 -2.25 2.04 7.37
CA ILE A 136 -2.48 0.60 7.48
C ILE A 136 -3.00 0.12 6.13
N ILE A 137 -2.23 -0.72 5.45
CA ILE A 137 -2.57 -1.26 4.13
C ILE A 137 -2.98 -2.72 4.29
N PRO A 138 -4.25 -3.07 3.99
CA PRO A 138 -4.67 -4.44 3.94
C PRO A 138 -4.06 -5.14 2.72
N VAL A 139 -3.62 -6.38 2.95
CA VAL A 139 -2.98 -7.22 1.94
C VAL A 139 -3.68 -8.56 1.87
N GLU A 140 -3.94 -9.01 0.65
CA GLU A 140 -4.48 -10.33 0.36
C GLU A 140 -3.37 -11.18 -0.27
N ILE A 141 -3.03 -12.27 0.41
CA ILE A 141 -1.93 -13.16 0.04
C ILE A 141 -2.54 -14.47 -0.41
N THR A 142 -2.30 -14.81 -1.67
CA THR A 142 -2.70 -16.08 -2.27
C THR A 142 -1.50 -17.01 -2.24
N VAL A 143 -1.67 -18.19 -1.64
CA VAL A 143 -0.64 -19.22 -1.53
C VAL A 143 -0.95 -20.34 -2.50
N PHE A 144 0.06 -20.78 -3.24
CA PHE A 144 -0.03 -21.88 -4.20
C PHE A 144 0.63 -23.15 -3.66
N ASP A 145 0.33 -24.31 -4.27
CA ASP A 145 0.82 -25.63 -3.85
C ASP A 145 2.36 -25.73 -3.83
N ASP A 146 3.05 -24.93 -4.66
CA ASP A 146 4.50 -24.88 -4.77
C ASP A 146 5.19 -24.03 -3.68
N ARG A 147 4.44 -23.58 -2.66
CA ARG A 147 4.88 -22.60 -1.64
C ARG A 147 5.25 -21.23 -2.21
N SER A 148 4.96 -20.99 -3.49
CA SER A 148 5.00 -19.64 -4.04
C SER A 148 3.77 -18.87 -3.57
N PHE A 149 3.93 -17.56 -3.45
CA PHE A 149 2.85 -16.67 -3.03
C PHE A 149 2.78 -15.48 -3.98
N THR A 150 1.57 -15.00 -4.21
CA THR A 150 1.30 -13.71 -4.84
C THR A 150 0.48 -12.90 -3.87
N PHE A 151 0.79 -11.61 -3.75
CA PHE A 151 0.02 -10.72 -2.90
C PHE A 151 -0.45 -9.50 -3.67
N ILE A 152 -1.67 -9.08 -3.35
CA ILE A 152 -2.31 -7.88 -3.89
C ILE A 152 -2.45 -6.91 -2.73
N LEU A 153 -1.86 -5.72 -2.90
CA LEU A 153 -2.04 -4.62 -1.98
C LEU A 153 -3.36 -3.94 -2.29
N LYS A 154 -4.21 -3.82 -1.28
CA LYS A 154 -5.40 -2.99 -1.36
C LYS A 154 -5.06 -1.57 -0.91
N THR A 155 -5.94 -0.65 -1.23
CA THR A 155 -5.94 0.71 -0.74
C THR A 155 -6.26 0.74 0.76
N PRO A 156 -5.75 1.75 1.48
CA PRO A 156 -6.01 1.86 2.91
C PRO A 156 -7.51 2.01 3.21
N PRO A 157 -7.95 1.66 4.44
CA PRO A 157 -9.34 1.79 4.84
C PRO A 157 -9.84 3.22 4.65
N ALA A 158 -11.06 3.36 4.12
CA ALA A 158 -11.65 4.68 3.88
C ALA A 158 -11.79 5.47 5.19
N SER A 159 -12.03 4.76 6.30
CA SER A 159 -12.08 5.34 7.64
C SER A 159 -10.79 6.08 8.01
N VAL A 160 -9.62 5.48 7.77
CA VAL A 160 -8.33 6.10 8.11
C VAL A 160 -8.03 7.30 7.22
N LEU A 161 -8.39 7.23 5.93
CA LEU A 161 -8.23 8.34 4.99
C LEU A 161 -9.09 9.54 5.40
N LEU A 162 -10.36 9.29 5.75
CA LEU A 162 -11.30 10.31 6.19
C LEU A 162 -10.93 10.92 7.54
N LEU A 163 -10.48 10.11 8.51
CA LEU A 163 -9.99 10.60 9.80
C LEU A 163 -8.79 11.54 9.64
N LYS A 164 -7.85 11.19 8.76
CA LYS A 164 -6.71 12.06 8.43
C LYS A 164 -7.15 13.35 7.71
N ALA A 165 -8.10 13.26 6.77
CA ALA A 165 -8.61 14.44 6.07
C ALA A 165 -9.40 15.38 6.99
N ALA A 166 -10.12 14.82 7.98
CA ALA A 166 -10.86 15.59 8.98
C ALA A 166 -10.00 16.05 10.17
N GLY A 167 -8.76 15.57 10.29
CA GLY A 167 -7.87 15.87 11.43
C GLY A 167 -8.33 15.23 12.76
N ALA A 168 -9.13 14.17 12.72
CA ALA A 168 -9.65 13.49 13.90
C ALA A 168 -8.91 12.16 14.14
N GLU A 169 -8.61 11.85 15.41
CA GLU A 169 -7.94 10.59 15.76
C GLU A 169 -8.91 9.40 15.85
N LYS A 170 -10.16 9.67 16.24
CA LYS A 170 -11.20 8.66 16.47
C LYS A 170 -12.52 9.09 15.82
N GLY A 171 -13.28 8.10 15.38
CA GLY A 171 -14.65 8.32 14.90
C GLY A 171 -15.63 8.57 16.04
N SER A 172 -16.81 9.08 15.69
CA SER A 172 -17.92 9.29 16.63
C SER A 172 -18.44 7.98 17.21
N GLN A 173 -18.81 7.98 18.49
CA GLN A 173 -19.54 6.87 19.12
C GLN A 173 -21.01 6.87 18.70
N ASN A 174 -21.59 8.05 18.44
CA ASN A 174 -22.96 8.23 17.98
C ASN A 174 -22.98 9.09 16.70
N PRO A 175 -22.78 8.49 15.51
CA PRO A 175 -22.55 9.22 14.25
C PRO A 175 -23.64 10.23 13.85
N LYS A 176 -24.89 10.01 14.30
CA LYS A 176 -26.02 10.89 13.98
C LYS A 176 -26.15 12.09 14.92
N GLN A 177 -25.61 11.99 16.14
CA GLN A 177 -25.73 13.02 17.18
C GLN A 177 -24.44 13.82 17.30
N ASP A 178 -23.30 13.11 17.39
CA ASP A 178 -22.00 13.71 17.65
C ASP A 178 -21.18 13.73 16.37
N LYS A 179 -20.94 14.93 15.84
CA LYS A 179 -20.15 15.16 14.64
C LYS A 179 -18.70 15.48 15.02
N VAL A 180 -17.76 14.67 14.54
CA VAL A 180 -16.34 14.74 14.91
C VAL A 180 -15.48 15.53 13.92
N GLY A 181 -16.03 15.91 12.77
CA GLY A 181 -15.31 16.71 11.79
C GLY A 181 -16.10 16.97 10.52
N LYS A 182 -15.48 17.71 9.61
CA LYS A 182 -16.03 18.08 8.31
C LYS A 182 -15.01 17.82 7.20
N VAL A 183 -15.47 17.36 6.04
CA VAL A 183 -14.62 17.10 4.87
C VAL A 183 -15.23 17.79 3.64
N THR A 184 -14.36 18.39 2.84
CA THR A 184 -14.75 19.06 1.59
C THR A 184 -14.90 18.07 0.44
N ILE A 185 -15.65 18.45 -0.60
CA ILE A 185 -15.81 17.62 -1.81
C ILE A 185 -14.48 17.32 -2.49
N ASP A 186 -13.53 18.26 -2.49
CA ASP A 186 -12.24 18.07 -3.13
C ASP A 186 -11.44 16.96 -2.43
N GLN A 187 -11.43 16.97 -1.09
CA GLN A 187 -10.81 15.92 -0.30
C GLN A 187 -11.48 14.56 -0.53
N LEU A 188 -12.81 14.53 -0.62
CA LEU A 188 -13.53 13.30 -0.96
C LEU A 188 -13.18 12.78 -2.34
N ARG A 189 -13.02 13.68 -3.32
CA ARG A 189 -12.66 13.32 -4.69
C ARG A 189 -11.26 12.71 -4.74
N THR A 190 -10.28 13.30 -4.05
CA THR A 190 -8.92 12.75 -3.95
C THR A 190 -8.93 11.36 -3.30
N ILE A 191 -9.64 11.21 -2.18
CA ILE A 191 -9.78 9.91 -1.49
C ILE A 191 -10.46 8.87 -2.39
N ALA A 192 -11.49 9.27 -3.13
CA ALA A 192 -12.21 8.40 -4.06
C ALA A 192 -11.33 7.97 -5.23
N GLN A 193 -10.48 8.86 -5.76
CA GLN A 193 -9.51 8.53 -6.82
C GLN A 193 -8.45 7.54 -6.33
N GLU A 194 -7.89 7.76 -5.14
CA GLU A 194 -6.92 6.84 -4.55
C GLU A 194 -7.51 5.44 -4.30
N LYS A 195 -8.79 5.39 -3.93
CA LYS A 195 -9.51 4.17 -3.59
C LYS A 195 -10.20 3.49 -4.78
N LEU A 196 -10.32 4.18 -5.91
CA LEU A 196 -10.97 3.69 -7.13
C LEU A 196 -10.57 2.28 -7.57
N PRO A 197 -9.27 1.86 -7.56
CA PRO A 197 -8.91 0.52 -8.03
C PRO A 197 -9.48 -0.62 -7.19
N ASP A 198 -9.93 -0.35 -5.96
CA ASP A 198 -10.52 -1.36 -5.07
C ASP A 198 -12.06 -1.33 -5.07
N LEU A 199 -12.66 -0.29 -5.64
CA LEU A 199 -14.10 -0.11 -5.63
C LEU A 199 -14.72 -0.70 -6.89
N ASN A 200 -15.83 -1.42 -6.71
CA ASN A 200 -16.63 -1.95 -7.82
C ASN A 200 -17.60 -0.88 -8.33
N CYS A 201 -17.10 0.26 -8.82
CA CYS A 201 -17.93 1.37 -9.30
C CYS A 201 -17.51 1.84 -10.69
N SER A 202 -18.49 2.19 -11.52
CA SER A 202 -18.26 2.61 -12.91
C SER A 202 -17.93 4.10 -13.07
N SER A 203 -18.29 4.95 -12.09
CA SER A 203 -18.10 6.40 -12.14
C SER A 203 -17.47 6.95 -10.85
N LEU A 204 -16.73 8.05 -10.98
CA LEU A 204 -16.12 8.76 -9.84
C LEU A 204 -17.18 9.28 -8.85
N GLU A 205 -18.33 9.74 -9.35
CA GLU A 205 -19.44 10.19 -8.49
C GLU A 205 -19.98 9.06 -7.61
N SER A 206 -20.07 7.84 -8.15
CA SER A 206 -20.47 6.66 -7.38
C SER A 206 -19.44 6.34 -6.29
N ALA A 207 -18.16 6.44 -6.60
CA ALA A 207 -17.09 6.31 -5.62
C ALA A 207 -17.21 7.36 -4.50
N MET A 208 -17.43 8.63 -4.86
CA MET A 208 -17.62 9.72 -3.90
C MET A 208 -18.82 9.48 -2.98
N ARG A 209 -19.94 8.95 -3.49
CA ARG A 209 -21.11 8.56 -2.68
C ARG A 209 -20.79 7.45 -1.69
N ILE A 210 -20.01 6.44 -2.08
CA ILE A 210 -19.57 5.34 -1.20
C ILE A 210 -18.72 5.89 -0.06
N ILE A 211 -17.76 6.78 -0.37
CA ILE A 211 -16.90 7.39 0.65
C ILE A 211 -17.70 8.34 1.54
N ALA A 212 -18.63 9.13 1.00
CA ALA A 212 -19.52 9.99 1.77
C ALA A 212 -20.40 9.19 2.75
N GLY A 213 -20.91 8.03 2.34
CA GLY A 213 -21.62 7.12 3.25
C GLY A 213 -20.74 6.61 4.40
N THR A 214 -19.46 6.37 4.13
CA THR A 214 -18.49 5.99 5.17
C THR A 214 -18.22 7.15 6.13
N ALA A 215 -18.10 8.39 5.63
CA ALA A 215 -17.96 9.58 6.46
C ALA A 215 -19.16 9.77 7.40
N ALA A 216 -20.38 9.64 6.86
CA ALA A 216 -21.61 9.72 7.64
C ALA A 216 -21.69 8.64 8.75
N ASN A 217 -21.22 7.42 8.47
CA ASN A 217 -21.17 6.35 9.47
C ASN A 217 -20.15 6.61 10.60
N MET A 218 -19.20 7.52 10.41
CA MET A 218 -18.21 7.91 11.43
C MET A 218 -18.55 9.23 12.12
N GLY A 219 -19.64 9.90 11.74
CA GLY A 219 -20.00 11.22 12.25
C GLY A 219 -19.15 12.35 11.63
N ILE A 220 -18.69 12.18 10.39
CA ILE A 220 -18.00 13.23 9.64
C ILE A 220 -18.99 13.81 8.64
N ASP A 221 -19.20 15.12 8.70
CA ASP A 221 -20.04 15.85 7.78
C ASP A 221 -19.32 16.12 6.44
N VAL A 222 -20.09 16.15 5.37
CA VAL A 222 -19.61 16.43 4.01
C VAL A 222 -20.28 17.69 3.50
N ASP A 223 -19.48 18.70 3.16
CA ASP A 223 -19.95 19.99 2.66
C ASP A 223 -19.47 20.23 1.21
N PRO A 224 -20.37 20.49 0.23
CA PRO A 224 -21.82 20.30 0.24
C PRO A 224 -22.27 18.81 0.20
N PRO A 225 -23.51 18.51 0.61
CA PRO A 225 -24.01 17.13 0.66
C PRO A 225 -24.17 16.53 -0.75
N ILE A 226 -23.38 15.51 -1.07
CA ILE A 226 -23.46 14.75 -2.33
C ILE A 226 -24.62 13.74 -2.32
N LEU A 227 -25.07 13.36 -1.13
CA LEU A 227 -26.21 12.46 -0.93
C LEU A 227 -27.45 13.32 -0.81
N GLU A 228 -28.24 13.40 -1.89
CA GLU A 228 -29.62 13.85 -1.74
C GLU A 228 -30.29 12.92 -0.72
N PRO A 229 -30.78 13.43 0.42
CA PRO A 229 -31.49 12.60 1.37
C PRO A 229 -32.74 12.09 0.63
N LYS A 230 -32.83 10.78 0.40
CA LYS A 230 -34.08 10.17 -0.08
C LYS A 230 -35.17 10.58 0.89
N LYS A 231 -36.00 11.55 0.50
CA LYS A 231 -37.15 11.97 1.26
C LYS A 231 -38.04 10.72 1.31
N LYS A 232 -38.13 10.09 2.48
CA LYS A 232 -39.13 9.05 2.70
C LYS A 232 -40.46 9.79 2.64
N GLU A 233 -41.11 9.76 1.48
CA GLU A 233 -42.51 10.09 1.40
C GLU A 233 -43.22 9.11 2.34
N LEU A 234 -43.77 9.66 3.42
CA LEU A 234 -44.64 8.93 4.32
C LEU A 234 -45.90 8.64 3.52
N VAL A 235 -46.03 7.41 3.03
CA VAL A 235 -47.26 6.87 2.43
C VAL A 235 -48.17 6.41 3.55
#